data_AF-A0A2M6GE55-F1
#
_entry.id   AF-A0A2M6GE55-F1
#
_cell.length_a   1.000
_cell.length_b   1.000
_cell.length_c   1.000
_cell.angle_alpha   90.00
_cell.angle_beta   90.00
_cell.angle_gamma   90.00
#
_symmetry.space_group_name_H-M   'P 1'
#
loop_
_entity.id
_entity.type
_entity.pdbx_description
1 polymer ?
#
loop_
_entity_poly.entity_id
_entity_poly.type
_entity_poly.pdbx_seq_one_letter_code
_entity_poly.pdbx_strand_id
1 'polypeptide(L)'
;SDAQMGGEVSLAYSGNIKGVEVGFGGNVSYSRSRNLESYKPRFANSYDQYRNSSVDRWSGTYWGLDYIGQFQSQEEINNYAVNIDGQGNKTLLPGDLIYRDVNEDGKIDDYDVVPIGFPRDRNPMINFGLNFSAAYKGFDFKADFSGGAGYSYLPEYEMRNPYQNGGALLKNIYDDRWHRQDPFNLDSPWIPGKYPALRFNEGSHSNNWQSDFWLINARYLRARTLEIGYTVPEGLLNRVKIKRARVYVNGYNLFSIDNVHQLGVDPEILDTNGLQYPQNKLMNLGVNLSF
;
A
#
# COMPACT_ATOMS: atom_id res chain seq x y z
N SER A 1 7.80 -17.01 24.02
CA SER A 1 8.14 -17.82 22.85
C SER A 1 7.34 -17.29 21.67
N ASP A 2 8.02 -17.11 20.54
CA ASP A 2 7.48 -16.74 19.25
C ASP A 2 7.71 -17.87 18.24
N ALA A 3 6.87 -17.92 17.21
CA ALA A 3 6.98 -18.87 16.11
C ALA A 3 6.75 -18.15 14.79
N GLN A 4 7.61 -18.43 13.80
CA GLN A 4 7.36 -18.02 12.42
C GLN A 4 6.57 -19.14 11.73
N MET A 5 5.39 -18.80 11.21
CA MET A 5 4.54 -19.74 10.47
C MET A 5 4.44 -19.28 9.02
N GLY A 6 4.59 -20.21 8.08
CA GLY A 6 4.60 -19.87 6.67
C GLY A 6 4.57 -21.09 5.77
N GLY A 7 4.49 -20.82 4.47
CA GLY A 7 4.53 -21.83 3.43
C GLY A 7 4.91 -21.20 2.09
N GLU A 8 5.51 -22.01 1.22
CA GLU A 8 5.94 -21.58 -0.10
C GLU A 8 5.49 -22.61 -1.14
N VAL A 9 5.07 -22.12 -2.30
CA VAL A 9 4.72 -22.94 -3.45
C VAL A 9 5.37 -22.32 -4.68
N SER A 10 5.97 -23.16 -5.52
CA SER A 10 6.48 -22.77 -6.82
C SER A 10 6.02 -23.72 -7.90
N LEU A 11 5.78 -23.17 -9.09
CA LEU A 11 5.42 -23.91 -10.28
C LEU A 11 6.23 -23.35 -11.44
N ALA A 12 6.74 -24.25 -12.27
CA ALA A 12 7.46 -23.89 -13.48
C ALA A 12 7.08 -24.83 -14.62
N TYR A 13 6.97 -24.26 -15.81
CA TYR A 13 6.73 -24.94 -17.06
C TYR A 13 7.71 -24.43 -18.11
N SER A 14 8.28 -25.37 -18.85
CA SER A 14 9.06 -25.08 -20.05
C SER A 14 8.61 -26.03 -21.16
N GLY A 15 8.55 -25.52 -22.38
CA GLY A 15 8.13 -26.33 -23.52
C GLY A 15 8.37 -25.65 -24.85
N ASN A 16 8.09 -26.40 -25.92
CA ASN A 16 8.13 -25.90 -27.29
C ASN A 16 6.73 -26.02 -27.91
N ILE A 17 6.20 -24.89 -28.39
CA ILE A 17 4.89 -24.82 -29.04
C ILE A 17 5.10 -24.34 -30.47
N LYS A 18 4.99 -25.25 -31.44
CA LYS A 18 5.14 -24.97 -32.88
C LYS A 18 6.43 -24.19 -33.22
N GLY A 19 7.54 -24.53 -32.58
CA GLY A 19 8.83 -23.90 -32.81
C GLY A 19 9.10 -22.65 -31.97
N VAL A 20 8.16 -22.23 -31.11
CA VAL A 20 8.39 -21.20 -30.08
C VAL A 20 8.76 -21.89 -28.78
N GLU A 21 9.94 -21.59 -28.25
CA GLU A 21 10.32 -21.99 -26.89
C GLU A 21 9.62 -21.06 -25.91
N VAL A 22 8.93 -21.62 -24.92
CA VAL A 22 8.22 -20.87 -23.88
C VAL A 22 8.63 -21.36 -22.51
N GLY A 23 8.78 -20.42 -21.59
CA GLY A 23 8.98 -20.67 -20.17
C GLY A 23 8.03 -19.81 -19.35
N PHE A 24 7.39 -20.43 -18.37
CA PHE A 24 6.58 -19.75 -17.38
C PHE A 24 6.94 -20.28 -16.00
N GLY A 25 7.18 -19.39 -15.05
CA GLY A 25 7.45 -19.74 -13.67
C GLY A 25 6.73 -18.81 -12.73
N GLY A 26 6.30 -19.33 -11.60
CA GLY A 26 5.70 -18.57 -10.53
C GLY A 26 6.07 -19.13 -9.17
N ASN A 27 6.20 -18.25 -8.20
CA ASN A 27 6.37 -18.63 -6.81
C ASN A 27 5.53 -17.72 -5.91
N VAL A 28 5.00 -18.26 -4.83
CA VAL A 28 4.34 -17.50 -3.77
C VAL A 28 4.86 -17.97 -2.43
N SER A 29 5.15 -17.04 -1.54
CA SER A 29 5.49 -17.29 -0.15
C SER A 29 4.55 -16.53 0.77
N TYR A 30 4.14 -17.20 1.84
CA TYR A 30 3.41 -16.62 2.95
C TYR A 30 4.22 -16.80 4.23
N SER A 31 4.38 -15.75 5.01
CA SER A 31 5.13 -15.81 6.27
C SER A 31 4.58 -14.82 7.29
N ARG A 32 4.28 -15.30 8.50
CA ARG A 32 3.76 -14.48 9.60
C ARG A 32 4.26 -15.00 10.95
N SER A 33 4.71 -14.10 11.81
CA SER A 33 5.08 -14.46 13.19
C SER A 33 3.85 -14.47 14.10
N ARG A 34 3.75 -15.49 14.95
CA ARG A 34 2.78 -15.63 16.03
C ARG A 34 3.50 -15.70 17.36
N ASN A 35 3.04 -14.92 18.33
CA ASN A 35 3.50 -15.01 19.70
C ASN A 35 2.71 -16.13 20.39
N LEU A 36 3.40 -17.16 20.87
CA LEU A 36 2.76 -18.34 21.47
C LEU A 36 2.56 -18.13 22.97
N GLU A 37 3.63 -17.78 23.68
CA GLU A 37 3.60 -17.66 25.13
C GLU A 37 4.41 -16.46 25.60
N SER A 38 3.98 -15.85 26.72
CA SER A 38 4.71 -14.82 27.43
C SER A 38 4.86 -15.23 28.89
N TYR A 39 6.00 -14.93 29.52
CA TYR A 39 6.25 -15.31 30.91
C TYR A 39 5.50 -14.37 31.85
N LYS A 40 4.56 -14.93 32.63
CA LYS A 40 3.77 -14.25 33.67
C LYS A 40 3.20 -12.89 33.21
N PRO A 41 2.39 -12.84 32.13
CA PRO A 41 1.76 -11.59 31.74
C PRO A 41 0.80 -11.16 32.85
N ARG A 42 0.83 -9.87 33.20
CA ARG A 42 -0.09 -9.27 34.16
C ARG A 42 -0.85 -8.18 33.43
N PHE A 43 -2.16 -8.22 33.55
CA PHE A 43 -3.06 -7.22 33.00
C PHE A 43 -3.94 -6.68 34.13
N ALA A 44 -4.26 -5.39 34.07
CA ALA A 44 -5.09 -4.73 35.05
C ALA A 44 -6.55 -5.21 35.00
N ASN A 45 -7.05 -5.53 33.80
CA ASN A 45 -8.41 -6.02 33.55
C ASN A 45 -8.49 -6.77 32.20
N SER A 46 -9.70 -7.22 31.82
CA SER A 46 -9.94 -7.94 30.56
C SER A 46 -9.69 -7.08 29.32
N TYR A 47 -9.96 -5.78 29.36
CA TYR A 47 -9.68 -4.85 28.26
C TYR A 47 -8.18 -4.69 28.04
N ASP A 48 -7.41 -4.47 29.11
CA ASP A 48 -5.94 -4.39 29.05
C ASP A 48 -5.34 -5.69 28.50
N GLN A 49 -5.87 -6.85 28.91
CA GLN A 49 -5.50 -8.13 28.32
C GLN A 49 -5.85 -8.19 26.83
N TYR A 50 -7.05 -7.77 26.44
CA TYR A 50 -7.45 -7.73 25.04
C TYR A 50 -6.61 -6.74 24.21
N ARG A 51 -6.16 -5.63 24.76
CA ARG A 51 -5.42 -4.61 24.02
C ARG A 51 -3.93 -4.93 23.93
N ASN A 52 -3.34 -5.42 25.02
CA ASN A 52 -1.89 -5.50 25.21
C ASN A 52 -1.35 -6.92 25.26
N SER A 53 -2.19 -7.95 25.39
CA SER A 53 -1.70 -9.32 25.28
C SER A 53 -1.16 -9.58 23.89
N SER A 54 0.02 -10.17 23.82
CA SER A 54 0.60 -10.75 22.62
C SER A 54 0.41 -12.27 22.56
N VAL A 55 -0.02 -12.92 23.65
CA VAL A 55 -0.17 -14.38 23.74
C VAL A 55 -1.24 -14.86 22.76
N ASP A 56 -0.94 -15.95 22.06
CA ASP A 56 -1.75 -16.56 21.01
C ASP A 56 -2.12 -15.64 19.83
N ARG A 57 -1.42 -14.53 19.65
CA ARG A 57 -1.73 -13.54 18.60
C ARG A 57 -0.69 -13.47 17.51
N TRP A 58 -1.18 -13.16 16.31
CA TRP A 58 -0.33 -12.77 15.22
C TRP A 58 0.36 -11.44 15.51
N SER A 59 1.67 -11.41 15.31
CA SER A 59 2.48 -10.23 15.44
C SER A 59 2.11 -9.15 14.41
N GLY A 60 2.39 -7.90 14.79
CA GLY A 60 2.21 -6.74 13.92
C GLY A 60 0.76 -6.47 13.51
N THR A 61 -0.23 -6.97 14.24
CA THR A 61 -1.61 -6.49 14.04
C THR A 61 -1.64 -4.98 14.28
N TYR A 62 -2.19 -4.23 13.32
CA TYR A 62 -2.30 -2.79 13.44
C TYR A 62 -3.64 -2.40 14.07
N TRP A 63 -3.60 -1.42 14.97
CA TRP A 63 -4.74 -1.02 15.79
C TRP A 63 -5.10 0.43 15.53
N GLY A 64 -6.37 0.76 15.45
CA GLY A 64 -6.86 2.13 15.27
C GLY A 64 -8.37 2.19 15.39
N LEU A 65 -8.95 3.35 15.10
CA LEU A 65 -10.39 3.55 15.13
C LEU A 65 -11.06 2.93 13.90
N ASP A 66 -12.29 2.48 14.09
CA ASP A 66 -13.13 1.87 13.06
C ASP A 66 -14.05 2.94 12.43
N TYR A 67 -13.74 3.35 11.21
CA TYR A 67 -14.48 4.33 10.43
C TYR A 67 -15.77 3.71 9.88
N ILE A 68 -16.90 4.34 10.19
CA ILE A 68 -18.22 3.86 9.79
C ILE A 68 -18.97 4.78 8.82
N GLY A 69 -18.38 5.92 8.47
CA GLY A 69 -18.99 6.85 7.52
C GLY A 69 -18.57 8.30 7.75
N GLN A 70 -19.20 9.21 7.03
CA GLN A 70 -19.01 10.64 7.17
C GLN A 70 -20.34 11.31 7.50
N PHE A 71 -20.30 12.39 8.27
CA PHE A 71 -21.47 13.23 8.48
C PHE A 71 -21.93 13.85 7.15
N GLN A 72 -23.21 13.70 6.82
CA GLN A 72 -23.78 14.21 5.57
C GLN A 72 -24.31 15.65 5.72
N SER A 73 -24.59 16.08 6.95
CA SER A 73 -25.17 17.41 7.22
C SER A 73 -24.87 17.93 8.62
N GLN A 74 -25.08 19.23 8.82
CA GLN A 74 -24.95 19.84 10.15
C GLN A 74 -26.06 19.35 11.11
N GLU A 75 -27.24 19.05 10.59
CA GLU A 75 -28.34 18.49 11.39
C GLU A 75 -27.97 17.11 11.95
N GLU A 76 -27.31 16.27 11.14
CA GLU A 76 -26.82 14.97 11.59
C GLU A 76 -25.81 15.14 12.73
N ILE A 77 -24.84 16.05 12.59
CA ILE A 77 -23.85 16.36 13.64
C ILE A 77 -24.54 16.81 14.93
N ASN A 78 -25.49 17.73 14.82
CA ASN A 78 -26.20 18.29 15.98
C ASN A 78 -27.03 17.25 16.74
N ASN A 79 -27.54 16.24 16.02
CA ASN A 79 -28.35 15.17 16.59
C ASN A 79 -27.53 13.93 16.95
N TYR A 80 -26.22 13.91 16.67
CA TYR A 80 -25.37 12.75 16.91
C TYR A 80 -24.99 12.65 18.39
N ALA A 81 -25.36 11.53 19.02
CA ALA A 81 -25.25 11.34 20.47
C ALA A 81 -23.81 11.06 20.95
N VAL A 82 -22.99 10.42 20.10
CA VAL A 82 -21.61 10.06 20.44
C VAL A 82 -20.70 11.25 20.21
N ASN A 83 -19.85 11.56 21.18
CA ASN A 83 -18.83 12.60 21.09
C ASN A 83 -17.63 12.11 20.24
N ILE A 84 -17.65 12.44 18.95
CA ILE A 84 -16.65 12.03 17.95
C ILE A 84 -15.34 12.82 18.06
N ASP A 85 -15.39 14.10 18.42
CA ASP A 85 -14.22 15.00 18.42
C ASP A 85 -13.61 15.24 19.81
N GLY A 86 -14.15 14.60 20.85
CA GLY A 86 -13.78 14.82 22.25
C GLY A 86 -14.20 16.19 22.80
N GLN A 87 -14.92 16.99 22.01
CA GLN A 87 -15.29 18.38 22.29
C GLN A 87 -16.81 18.62 22.21
N GLY A 88 -17.60 17.54 22.16
CA GLY A 88 -19.05 17.59 22.07
C GLY A 88 -19.52 17.89 20.65
N ASN A 89 -18.82 17.37 19.64
CA ASN A 89 -19.11 17.51 18.21
C ASN A 89 -19.11 18.96 17.70
N LYS A 90 -18.41 19.87 18.40
CA LYS A 90 -18.40 21.31 18.11
C LYS A 90 -17.43 21.70 16.99
N THR A 91 -16.41 20.89 16.74
CA THR A 91 -15.43 21.16 15.66
C THR A 91 -15.80 20.46 14.36
N LEU A 92 -16.86 19.66 14.39
CA LEU A 92 -17.28 18.85 13.27
C LEU A 92 -17.97 19.67 12.18
N LEU A 93 -17.73 19.27 10.94
CA LEU A 93 -18.36 19.77 9.72
C LEU A 93 -18.89 18.61 8.88
N PRO A 94 -19.87 18.83 7.99
CA PRO A 94 -20.25 17.83 7.00
C PRO A 94 -19.03 17.34 6.21
N GLY A 95 -18.90 16.02 6.12
CA GLY A 95 -17.74 15.32 5.57
C GLY A 95 -16.73 14.82 6.60
N ASP A 96 -16.86 15.23 7.86
CA ASP A 96 -15.99 14.70 8.91
C ASP A 96 -16.30 13.24 9.22
N LEU A 97 -15.25 12.54 9.64
CA LEU A 97 -15.27 11.09 9.84
C LEU A 97 -16.08 10.72 11.09
N ILE A 98 -16.86 9.65 10.98
CA ILE A 98 -17.59 9.01 12.06
C ILE A 98 -16.85 7.73 12.42
N TYR A 99 -16.58 7.56 13.72
CA TYR A 99 -15.98 6.34 14.25
C TYR A 99 -17.00 5.55 15.06
N ARG A 100 -16.85 4.22 15.06
CA ARG A 100 -17.67 3.35 15.90
C ARG A 100 -17.27 3.51 17.36
N ASP A 101 -18.24 3.83 18.19
CA ASP A 101 -18.18 3.67 19.64
C ASP A 101 -18.27 2.16 19.94
N VAL A 102 -17.15 1.57 20.33
CA VAL A 102 -16.99 0.11 20.48
C VAL A 102 -17.46 -0.34 21.85
N ASN A 103 -17.33 0.52 22.86
CA ASN A 103 -17.68 0.22 24.24
C ASN A 103 -19.05 0.79 24.65
N GLU A 104 -19.71 1.55 23.76
CA GLU A 104 -21.03 2.16 23.91
C GLU A 104 -21.12 3.20 25.05
N ASP A 105 -20.01 3.90 25.34
CA ASP A 105 -19.95 4.90 26.42
C ASP A 105 -20.26 6.35 25.97
N GLY A 106 -20.54 6.55 24.67
CA GLY A 106 -20.97 7.81 24.10
C GLY A 106 -19.85 8.77 23.74
N LYS A 107 -18.60 8.32 23.68
CA LYS A 107 -17.45 9.11 23.21
C LYS A 107 -16.48 8.22 22.44
N ILE A 108 -15.65 8.83 21.61
CA ILE A 108 -14.55 8.15 20.94
C ILE A 108 -13.25 8.43 21.68
N ASP A 109 -12.59 7.38 22.17
CA ASP A 109 -11.29 7.48 22.82
C ASP A 109 -10.41 6.21 22.63
N ASP A 110 -9.37 6.06 23.46
CA ASP A 110 -8.44 4.92 23.40
C ASP A 110 -9.11 3.57 23.68
N TYR A 111 -10.33 3.54 24.24
CA TYR A 111 -11.11 2.32 24.46
C TYR A 111 -11.83 1.82 23.19
N ASP A 112 -11.88 2.63 22.13
CA ASP A 112 -12.51 2.29 20.85
C ASP A 112 -11.52 1.78 19.79
N VAL A 113 -10.25 1.68 20.17
CA VAL A 113 -9.19 1.23 19.27
C VAL A 113 -9.26 -0.28 19.07
N VAL A 114 -9.48 -0.70 17.83
CA VAL A 114 -9.64 -2.10 17.41
C VAL A 114 -8.58 -2.52 16.38
N PRO A 115 -8.39 -3.83 16.13
CA PRO A 115 -7.55 -4.29 15.03
C PRO A 115 -8.11 -3.86 13.68
N ILE A 116 -7.33 -3.09 12.91
CA ILE A 116 -7.75 -2.52 11.61
C ILE A 116 -6.90 -2.99 10.42
N GLY A 117 -5.76 -3.63 10.65
CA GLY A 117 -4.95 -4.12 9.52
C GLY A 117 -3.73 -4.96 9.85
N PHE A 118 -2.90 -5.11 8.82
CA PHE A 118 -1.69 -5.91 8.79
C PHE A 118 -0.48 -5.14 9.35
N PRO A 119 0.67 -5.81 9.54
CA PRO A 119 1.88 -5.13 9.94
C PRO A 119 2.22 -3.97 8.99
N ARG A 120 2.55 -2.83 9.60
CA ARG A 120 3.24 -1.72 8.93
C ARG A 120 4.75 -1.87 9.08
N ASP A 121 5.50 -1.18 8.23
CA ASP A 121 6.96 -1.02 8.30
C ASP A 121 7.74 -2.35 8.27
N ARG A 122 7.19 -3.37 7.60
CA ARG A 122 7.79 -4.70 7.46
C ARG A 122 7.55 -5.25 6.06
N ASN A 123 8.34 -6.26 5.69
CA ASN A 123 8.14 -6.97 4.44
C ASN A 123 6.70 -7.53 4.34
N PRO A 124 6.12 -7.55 3.14
CA PRO A 124 4.81 -8.12 2.91
C PRO A 124 4.70 -9.54 3.47
N MET A 125 3.57 -9.88 4.08
CA MET A 125 3.31 -11.24 4.55
C MET A 125 3.16 -12.23 3.39
N ILE A 126 2.73 -11.75 2.23
CA ILE A 126 2.62 -12.52 0.99
C ILE A 126 3.58 -11.89 -0.02
N ASN A 127 4.54 -12.66 -0.51
CA ASN A 127 5.41 -12.25 -1.60
C ASN A 127 5.23 -13.23 -2.76
N PHE A 128 5.27 -12.74 -3.99
CA PHE A 128 5.19 -13.61 -5.15
C PHE A 128 6.04 -13.10 -6.30
N GLY A 129 6.48 -14.02 -7.14
CA GLY A 129 7.25 -13.75 -8.35
C GLY A 129 6.60 -14.46 -9.54
N LEU A 130 6.65 -13.82 -10.70
CA LEU A 130 6.24 -14.39 -11.97
C LEU A 130 7.35 -14.15 -12.99
N ASN A 131 7.77 -15.18 -13.70
CA ASN A 131 8.71 -15.08 -14.80
C ASN A 131 8.08 -15.65 -16.08
N PHE A 132 8.33 -14.96 -17.18
CA PHE A 132 7.91 -15.36 -18.52
C PHE A 132 9.11 -15.28 -19.44
N SER A 133 9.26 -16.27 -20.30
CA SER A 133 10.24 -16.24 -21.38
C SER A 133 9.64 -16.82 -22.64
N ALA A 134 10.04 -16.25 -23.77
CA ALA A 134 9.68 -16.76 -25.08
C ALA A 134 10.87 -16.58 -26.03
N ALA A 135 11.15 -17.57 -26.88
CA ALA A 135 12.16 -17.45 -27.91
C ALA A 135 11.66 -18.05 -29.24
N TYR A 136 11.92 -17.34 -30.33
CA TYR A 136 11.54 -17.76 -31.68
C TYR A 136 12.45 -17.15 -32.74
N LYS A 137 13.10 -18.01 -33.54
CA LYS A 137 13.92 -17.63 -34.72
C LYS A 137 14.91 -16.49 -34.43
N GLY A 138 15.61 -16.58 -33.31
CA GLY A 138 16.61 -15.60 -32.89
C GLY A 138 16.06 -14.45 -32.05
N PHE A 139 14.76 -14.19 -32.05
CA PHE A 139 14.14 -13.27 -31.09
C PHE A 139 13.97 -13.96 -29.75
N ASP A 140 14.21 -13.22 -28.67
CA ASP A 140 13.96 -13.67 -27.31
C ASP A 140 13.33 -12.55 -26.47
N PHE A 141 12.44 -12.94 -25.58
CA PHE A 141 11.73 -12.07 -24.65
C PHE A 141 11.82 -12.67 -23.25
N LYS A 142 12.08 -11.82 -22.27
CA LYS A 142 12.03 -12.15 -20.85
C LYS A 142 11.26 -11.08 -20.08
N ALA A 143 10.43 -11.52 -19.15
CA ALA A 143 9.71 -10.64 -18.26
C ALA A 143 9.68 -11.21 -16.86
N ASP A 144 10.16 -10.43 -15.90
CA ASP A 144 10.19 -10.76 -14.49
C ASP A 144 9.34 -9.77 -13.71
N PHE A 145 8.40 -10.30 -12.96
CA PHE A 145 7.53 -9.54 -12.08
C PHE A 145 7.68 -10.01 -10.65
N SER A 146 7.58 -9.08 -9.70
CA SER A 146 7.44 -9.39 -8.28
C SER A 146 6.28 -8.61 -7.70
N GLY A 147 5.57 -9.20 -6.76
CA GLY A 147 4.51 -8.54 -6.04
C GLY A 147 4.51 -8.86 -4.56
N GLY A 148 3.80 -8.03 -3.82
CA GLY A 148 3.64 -8.13 -2.38
C GLY A 148 2.24 -7.78 -1.95
N ALA A 149 1.75 -8.43 -0.89
CA ALA A 149 0.47 -8.14 -0.24
C ALA A 149 0.51 -8.52 1.25
N GLY A 150 -0.51 -8.12 2.02
CA GLY A 150 -0.62 -8.47 3.43
C GLY A 150 0.29 -7.63 4.33
N TYR A 151 0.45 -6.36 4.00
CA TYR A 151 1.02 -5.31 4.84
C TYR A 151 0.14 -4.07 4.72
N SER A 152 0.27 -3.16 5.68
CA SER A 152 -0.51 -1.93 5.70
C SER A 152 0.40 -0.72 5.61
N TYR A 153 -0.04 0.29 4.87
CA TYR A 153 0.56 1.59 4.78
C TYR A 153 -0.36 2.60 5.46
N LEU A 154 0.16 3.36 6.42
CA LEU A 154 -0.56 4.48 7.02
C LEU A 154 0.17 5.77 6.63
N PRO A 155 -0.43 6.63 5.80
CA PRO A 155 0.10 7.96 5.55
C PRO A 155 0.05 8.80 6.83
N GLU A 156 1.12 9.53 7.09
CA GLU A 156 1.26 10.43 8.24
C GLU A 156 1.76 11.81 7.79
N TYR A 157 1.69 12.78 8.71
CA TYR A 157 2.22 14.13 8.52
C TYR A 157 1.72 14.78 7.23
N GLU A 158 2.60 15.19 6.32
CA GLU A 158 2.28 15.90 5.07
C GLU A 158 1.36 15.10 4.14
N MET A 159 1.33 13.77 4.27
CA MET A 159 0.49 12.90 3.44
C MET A 159 -0.95 12.78 3.96
N ARG A 160 -1.19 13.07 5.23
CA ARG A 160 -2.51 12.94 5.87
C ARG A 160 -3.06 14.29 6.30
N ASN A 161 -2.22 15.11 6.92
CA ASN A 161 -2.56 16.37 7.54
C ASN A 161 -2.36 17.51 6.53
N PRO A 162 -3.44 18.17 6.06
CA PRO A 162 -3.30 19.28 5.13
C PRO A 162 -2.52 20.44 5.75
N TYR A 163 -1.58 21.00 4.97
CA TYR A 163 -0.78 22.15 5.37
C TYR A 163 0.05 21.94 6.66
N GLN A 164 0.45 20.69 6.93
CA GLN A 164 1.31 20.34 8.05
C GLN A 164 2.53 21.28 8.11
N ASN A 165 2.72 21.96 9.25
CA ASN A 165 3.82 22.93 9.45
C ASN A 165 3.88 24.06 8.39
N GLY A 166 2.73 24.45 7.83
CA GLY A 166 2.66 25.45 6.75
C GLY A 166 3.12 24.91 5.38
N GLY A 167 3.28 23.59 5.26
CA GLY A 167 3.68 22.91 4.02
C GLY A 167 2.55 22.77 3.01
N ALA A 168 2.79 21.91 2.02
CA ALA A 168 1.82 21.57 0.99
C ALA A 168 0.79 20.53 1.48
N LEU A 169 -0.13 20.15 0.59
CA LEU A 169 -1.04 19.02 0.79
C LEU A 169 -1.07 18.16 -0.48
N LEU A 170 -1.49 16.90 -0.37
CA LEU A 170 -1.61 16.03 -1.54
C LEU A 170 -2.76 16.49 -2.46
N LYS A 171 -2.48 16.57 -3.77
CA LYS A 171 -3.46 17.03 -4.77
C LYS A 171 -4.76 16.22 -4.74
N ASN A 172 -4.66 14.90 -4.57
CA ASN A 172 -5.84 14.02 -4.52
C ASN A 172 -6.75 14.31 -3.31
N ILE A 173 -6.19 14.71 -2.17
CA ILE A 173 -6.95 15.15 -1.00
C ILE A 173 -7.67 16.46 -1.32
N TYR A 174 -6.99 17.40 -2.00
CA TYR A 174 -7.64 18.65 -2.42
C TYR A 174 -8.79 18.40 -3.41
N ASP A 175 -8.56 17.58 -4.43
CA ASP A 175 -9.52 17.38 -5.52
C ASP A 175 -10.80 16.67 -5.06
N ASP A 176 -10.70 15.75 -4.09
CA ASP A 176 -11.80 14.88 -3.64
C ASP A 176 -12.15 15.14 -2.16
N ARG A 177 -12.13 16.41 -1.75
CA ARG A 177 -12.56 16.82 -0.41
C ARG A 177 -14.03 17.18 -0.36
N TRP A 178 -14.62 17.03 0.82
CA TRP A 178 -15.81 17.79 1.18
C TRP A 178 -15.51 19.29 1.17
N HIS A 179 -16.38 20.06 0.51
CA HIS A 179 -16.24 21.51 0.44
C HIS A 179 -17.57 22.18 0.18
N ARG A 180 -17.66 23.47 0.49
CA ARG A 180 -18.77 24.31 0.09
C ARG A 180 -18.68 24.62 -1.41
N GLN A 181 -19.83 24.63 -2.09
CA GLN A 181 -19.91 25.02 -3.50
C GLN A 181 -19.35 26.43 -3.72
N ASP A 182 -19.66 27.35 -2.80
CA ASP A 182 -19.04 28.68 -2.73
C ASP A 182 -18.27 28.81 -1.40
N PRO A 183 -16.92 28.85 -1.43
CA PRO A 183 -16.11 28.90 -0.22
C PRO A 183 -16.29 30.19 0.60
N PHE A 184 -16.86 31.24 0.02
CA PHE A 184 -17.09 32.52 0.70
C PHE A 184 -18.52 32.64 1.26
N ASN A 185 -19.38 31.67 0.98
CA ASN A 185 -20.76 31.66 1.44
C ASN A 185 -21.02 30.45 2.35
N LEU A 186 -21.21 30.72 3.65
CA LEU A 186 -21.48 29.71 4.68
C LEU A 186 -22.82 28.98 4.49
N ASP A 187 -23.75 29.55 3.72
CA ASP A 187 -25.05 28.94 3.42
C ASP A 187 -25.04 28.15 2.11
N SER A 188 -23.95 28.20 1.33
CA SER A 188 -23.86 27.44 0.08
C SER A 188 -23.84 25.93 0.35
N PRO A 189 -24.39 25.09 -0.54
CA PRO A 189 -24.47 23.65 -0.27
C PRO A 189 -23.09 23.01 -0.14
N TRP A 190 -23.01 21.93 0.64
CA TRP A 190 -21.84 21.06 0.67
C TRP A 190 -21.82 20.15 -0.56
N ILE A 191 -20.62 19.96 -1.11
CA ILE A 191 -20.30 19.01 -2.14
C ILE A 191 -19.56 17.85 -1.45
N PRO A 192 -20.07 16.60 -1.54
CA PRO A 192 -19.43 15.46 -0.93
C PRO A 192 -18.13 15.10 -1.66
N GLY A 193 -17.17 14.56 -0.92
CA GLY A 193 -15.94 13.98 -1.44
C GLY A 193 -15.47 12.83 -0.57
N LYS A 194 -14.40 12.14 -0.95
CA LYS A 194 -13.80 11.10 -0.11
C LYS A 194 -13.20 11.68 1.18
N TYR A 195 -12.47 12.78 1.09
CA TYR A 195 -11.70 13.34 2.20
C TYR A 195 -12.49 14.42 2.96
N PRO A 196 -12.30 14.57 4.28
CA PRO A 196 -12.97 15.62 5.04
C PRO A 196 -12.62 17.04 4.56
N ALA A 197 -13.40 18.01 5.02
CA ALA A 197 -13.14 19.41 4.73
C ALA A 197 -11.75 19.84 5.22
N LEU A 198 -11.01 20.55 4.36
CA LEU A 198 -9.65 20.98 4.66
C LEU A 198 -9.64 21.99 5.81
N ARG A 199 -8.71 21.76 6.75
CA ARG A 199 -8.40 22.66 7.85
C ARG A 199 -6.93 23.02 7.80
N PHE A 200 -6.62 24.27 8.10
CA PHE A 200 -5.25 24.74 8.04
C PHE A 200 -4.49 24.29 9.29
N ASN A 201 -3.54 23.37 9.12
CA ASN A 201 -2.58 22.95 10.15
C ASN A 201 -3.22 22.38 11.44
N GLU A 202 -4.35 21.68 11.30
CA GLU A 202 -5.13 21.14 12.43
C GLU A 202 -4.85 19.64 12.66
N GLY A 203 -3.58 19.28 12.89
CA GLY A 203 -3.14 17.88 12.94
C GLY A 203 -3.77 17.03 14.06
N SER A 204 -4.33 17.66 15.11
CA SER A 204 -4.99 16.99 16.24
C SER A 204 -6.49 16.72 16.04
N HIS A 205 -7.09 17.25 14.97
CA HIS A 205 -8.51 17.06 14.69
C HIS A 205 -8.87 15.57 14.53
N SER A 206 -10.11 15.19 14.90
CA SER A 206 -10.59 13.80 14.85
C SER A 206 -10.45 13.15 13.47
N ASN A 207 -10.60 13.93 12.41
CA ASN A 207 -10.35 13.49 11.03
C ASN A 207 -8.94 12.97 10.78
N ASN A 208 -7.95 13.37 11.55
CA ASN A 208 -6.54 12.97 11.38
C ASN A 208 -6.14 11.84 12.34
N TRP A 209 -7.06 11.35 13.16
CA TRP A 209 -6.81 10.22 14.04
C TRP A 209 -6.56 8.94 13.24
N GLN A 210 -5.79 8.05 13.84
CA GLN A 210 -5.41 6.78 13.23
C GLN A 210 -6.63 5.86 13.12
N SER A 211 -7.06 5.62 11.89
CA SER A 211 -8.24 4.80 11.57
C SER A 211 -8.03 4.00 10.30
N ASP A 212 -8.90 3.03 10.07
CA ASP A 212 -8.97 2.26 8.82
C ASP A 212 -9.37 3.11 7.59
N PHE A 213 -9.93 4.31 7.78
CA PHE A 213 -10.11 5.29 6.69
C PHE A 213 -8.78 5.68 6.04
N TRP A 214 -7.74 5.92 6.85
CA TRP A 214 -6.41 6.30 6.37
C TRP A 214 -5.53 5.09 6.06
N LEU A 215 -5.80 3.95 6.69
CA LEU A 215 -5.01 2.74 6.52
C LEU A 215 -5.24 2.12 5.14
N ILE A 216 -4.16 1.88 4.41
CA ILE A 216 -4.22 1.21 3.12
C ILE A 216 -3.58 -0.16 3.26
N ASN A 217 -4.38 -1.22 3.07
CA ASN A 217 -3.85 -2.57 2.90
C ASN A 217 -3.19 -2.66 1.52
N ALA A 218 -1.88 -2.46 1.51
CA ALA A 218 -1.11 -2.27 0.31
C ALA A 218 -0.90 -3.60 -0.43
N ARG A 219 -1.00 -3.52 -1.76
CA ARG A 219 -0.75 -4.64 -2.67
C ARG A 219 -0.21 -4.11 -3.97
N TYR A 220 0.76 -4.83 -4.54
CA TYR A 220 1.38 -4.42 -5.79
C TYR A 220 1.88 -5.59 -6.63
N LEU A 221 2.03 -5.32 -7.93
CA LEU A 221 2.76 -6.11 -8.90
C LEU A 221 3.70 -5.18 -9.65
N ARG A 222 5.00 -5.42 -9.61
CA ARG A 222 6.04 -4.61 -10.24
C ARG A 222 6.73 -5.39 -11.36
N ALA A 223 6.89 -4.77 -12.52
CA ALA A 223 7.73 -5.27 -13.60
C ALA A 223 9.20 -4.98 -13.25
N ARG A 224 9.91 -5.97 -12.69
CA ARG A 224 11.31 -5.84 -12.28
C ARG A 224 12.22 -5.72 -13.47
N THR A 225 12.03 -6.58 -14.46
CA THR A 225 12.83 -6.63 -15.68
C THR A 225 11.96 -6.99 -16.87
N LEU A 226 12.08 -6.23 -17.95
CA LEU A 226 11.54 -6.58 -19.26
C LEU A 226 12.68 -6.49 -20.27
N GLU A 227 12.97 -7.58 -20.97
CA GLU A 227 14.05 -7.64 -21.94
C GLU A 227 13.55 -8.23 -23.26
N ILE A 228 13.91 -7.57 -24.37
CA ILE A 228 13.73 -8.09 -25.72
C ILE A 228 15.10 -8.12 -26.39
N GLY A 229 15.45 -9.25 -26.99
CA GLY A 229 16.69 -9.45 -27.71
C GLY A 229 16.51 -10.07 -29.07
N TYR A 230 17.53 -9.88 -29.91
CA TYR A 230 17.67 -10.59 -31.17
C TYR A 230 19.10 -11.11 -31.31
N THR A 231 19.25 -12.42 -31.45
CA THR A 231 20.50 -13.11 -31.75
C THR A 231 20.64 -13.24 -33.27
N VAL A 232 21.71 -12.67 -33.81
CA VAL A 232 21.99 -12.68 -35.25
C VAL A 232 22.33 -14.12 -35.71
N PRO A 233 21.72 -14.63 -36.79
CA PRO A 233 22.01 -15.95 -37.32
C PRO A 233 23.49 -16.13 -37.70
N GLU A 234 24.06 -17.29 -37.35
CA GLU A 234 25.49 -17.60 -37.56
C GLU A 234 25.94 -17.42 -39.02
N GLY A 235 25.10 -17.73 -40.00
CA GLY A 235 25.42 -17.60 -41.42
C GLY A 235 25.80 -16.17 -41.83
N LEU A 236 25.27 -15.14 -41.15
CA LEU A 236 25.65 -13.74 -41.37
C LEU A 236 26.94 -13.37 -40.64
N LEU A 237 27.21 -13.99 -39.48
CA LEU A 237 28.35 -13.69 -38.62
C LEU A 237 29.66 -14.35 -39.09
N ASN A 238 29.57 -15.48 -39.80
CA ASN A 238 30.74 -16.21 -40.31
C ASN A 238 31.64 -15.35 -41.22
N ARG A 239 31.08 -14.34 -41.90
CA ARG A 239 31.86 -13.42 -42.77
C ARG A 239 32.76 -12.47 -42.00
N VAL A 240 32.43 -12.18 -40.74
CA VAL A 240 33.14 -11.20 -39.89
C VAL A 240 33.87 -11.86 -38.71
N LYS A 241 34.02 -13.19 -38.71
CA LYS A 241 34.72 -13.97 -37.67
C LYS A 241 34.17 -13.75 -36.24
N ILE A 242 32.85 -13.58 -36.11
CA ILE A 242 32.15 -13.48 -34.83
C ILE A 242 31.39 -14.79 -34.60
N LYS A 243 31.50 -15.40 -33.40
CA LYS A 243 30.76 -16.63 -33.05
C LYS A 243 29.30 -16.37 -32.68
N ARG A 244 29.04 -15.30 -31.92
CA ARG A 244 27.68 -14.93 -31.49
C ARG A 244 27.57 -13.43 -31.36
N ALA A 245 26.47 -12.88 -31.86
CA ALA A 245 26.10 -11.48 -31.66
C ALA A 245 24.63 -11.39 -31.25
N ARG A 246 24.35 -10.71 -30.14
CA ARG A 246 22.98 -10.42 -29.68
C ARG A 246 22.85 -8.95 -29.39
N VAL A 247 21.83 -8.31 -29.94
CA VAL A 247 21.41 -6.94 -29.59
C VAL A 247 20.19 -7.05 -28.69
N TYR A 248 20.13 -6.26 -27.63
CA TYR A 248 19.01 -6.32 -26.69
C TYR A 248 18.68 -4.95 -26.10
N VAL A 249 17.42 -4.80 -25.73
CA VAL A 249 16.92 -3.69 -24.92
C VAL A 249 16.37 -4.27 -23.63
N ASN A 250 16.83 -3.79 -22.50
CA ASN A 250 16.38 -4.19 -21.17
C ASN A 250 15.87 -2.97 -20.41
N GLY A 251 14.69 -3.09 -19.81
CA GLY A 251 14.13 -2.12 -18.89
C GLY A 251 13.97 -2.67 -17.47
N TYR A 252 14.33 -1.87 -16.47
CA TYR A 252 14.14 -2.17 -15.06
C TYR A 252 13.09 -1.26 -14.41
N ASN A 253 12.26 -1.84 -13.55
CA ASN A 253 11.21 -1.15 -12.77
C ASN A 253 10.28 -0.27 -13.64
N LEU A 254 9.99 -0.69 -14.88
CA LEU A 254 9.29 0.17 -15.86
C LEU A 254 7.90 0.62 -15.40
N PHE A 255 7.18 -0.25 -14.70
CA PHE A 255 5.89 0.07 -14.10
C PHE A 255 5.57 -0.80 -12.87
N SER A 256 4.66 -0.30 -12.06
CA SER A 256 3.95 -1.04 -11.01
C SER A 256 2.44 -0.90 -11.20
N ILE A 257 1.71 -1.95 -10.83
CA ILE A 257 0.27 -1.93 -10.66
C ILE A 257 0.06 -2.05 -9.16
N ASP A 258 -0.48 -1.02 -8.53
CA ASP A 258 -0.62 -0.96 -7.07
C ASP A 258 -1.80 -0.06 -6.66
N ASN A 259 -2.18 -0.14 -5.39
CA ASN A 259 -3.29 0.64 -4.83
C ASN A 259 -2.84 1.89 -4.05
N VAL A 260 -1.55 2.25 -4.10
CA VAL A 260 -0.99 3.41 -3.39
C VAL A 260 -0.48 4.50 -4.34
N HIS A 261 -0.40 4.22 -5.64
CA HIS A 261 0.12 5.12 -6.67
C HIS A 261 -0.58 6.48 -6.68
N GLN A 262 -1.89 6.49 -6.39
CA GLN A 262 -2.69 7.72 -6.29
C GLN A 262 -2.23 8.69 -5.18
N LEU A 263 -1.44 8.19 -4.21
CA LEU A 263 -0.82 9.01 -3.16
C LEU A 263 0.57 9.54 -3.57
N GLY A 264 1.07 9.17 -4.75
CA GLY A 264 2.40 9.55 -5.21
C GLY A 264 3.56 8.78 -4.56
N VAL A 265 3.27 7.69 -3.85
CA VAL A 265 4.29 6.87 -3.18
C VAL A 265 4.54 5.54 -3.89
N ASP A 266 5.74 5.01 -3.70
CA ASP A 266 6.11 3.68 -4.16
C ASP A 266 5.45 2.61 -3.26
N PRO A 267 4.90 1.51 -3.79
CA PRO A 267 4.35 0.45 -2.95
C PRO A 267 5.37 -0.21 -2.02
N GLU A 268 6.67 -0.15 -2.33
CA GLU A 268 7.74 -0.67 -1.48
C GLU A 268 8.30 0.39 -0.50
N ILE A 269 7.57 1.50 -0.29
CA ILE A 269 7.96 2.57 0.64
C ILE A 269 7.86 2.11 2.10
N LEU A 270 8.80 2.57 2.93
CA LEU A 270 8.76 2.39 4.38
C LEU A 270 8.40 3.68 5.12
N ASP A 271 8.71 4.83 4.52
CA ASP A 271 8.42 6.15 5.09
C ASP A 271 6.93 6.51 5.01
N THR A 272 6.37 6.92 6.15
CA THR A 272 4.95 7.31 6.28
C THR A 272 4.65 8.74 5.83
N ASN A 273 5.68 9.58 5.70
CA ASN A 273 5.58 10.98 5.27
C ASN A 273 5.73 11.19 3.75
N GLY A 274 5.98 10.11 2.99
CA GLY A 274 6.07 10.18 1.52
C GLY A 274 7.30 10.89 0.97
N LEU A 275 8.31 11.16 1.79
CA LEU A 275 9.54 11.86 1.37
C LEU A 275 10.58 10.92 0.73
N GLN A 276 10.35 9.62 0.76
CA GLN A 276 11.22 8.63 0.13
C GLN A 276 11.06 8.67 -1.40
N TYR A 277 12.20 8.74 -2.11
CA TYR A 277 12.20 8.67 -3.57
C TYR A 277 11.74 7.29 -4.07
N PRO A 278 10.92 7.25 -5.15
CA PRO A 278 10.53 6.01 -5.78
C PRO A 278 11.73 5.36 -6.48
N GLN A 279 11.58 4.07 -6.81
CA GLN A 279 12.61 3.35 -7.57
C GLN A 279 12.79 3.95 -8.97
N ASN A 280 14.05 4.10 -9.38
CA ASN A 280 14.38 4.62 -10.71
C ASN A 280 13.98 3.63 -11.81
N LYS A 281 13.44 4.18 -12.90
CA LYS A 281 13.24 3.44 -14.16
C LYS A 281 14.52 3.51 -14.98
N LEU A 282 15.02 2.36 -15.41
CA LEU A 282 16.22 2.28 -16.24
C LEU A 282 15.89 1.59 -17.55
N MET A 283 16.44 2.09 -18.66
CA MET A 283 16.35 1.47 -19.97
C MET A 283 17.75 1.42 -20.58
N ASN A 284 18.20 0.24 -20.94
CA ASN A 284 19.53 -0.02 -21.45
C ASN A 284 19.44 -0.65 -22.85
N LEU A 285 20.23 -0.14 -23.78
CA LEU A 285 20.52 -0.78 -25.06
C LEU A 285 21.90 -1.43 -24.98
N GLY A 286 21.99 -2.71 -25.30
CA GLY A 286 23.23 -3.47 -25.19
C GLY A 286 23.49 -4.38 -26.38
N VAL A 287 24.77 -4.72 -26.55
CA VAL A 287 25.23 -5.70 -27.53
C VAL A 287 26.15 -6.69 -26.82
N ASN A 288 25.88 -7.98 -27.01
CA ASN A 288 26.71 -9.07 -26.50
C ASN A 288 27.40 -9.75 -27.69
N LEU A 289 28.73 -9.73 -27.72
CA LEU A 289 29.57 -10.33 -28.75
C LEU A 289 30.43 -11.45 -28.16
N SER A 290 30.57 -12.55 -28.89
CA SER A 290 31.50 -13.63 -28.56
C SER A 290 32.34 -13.98 -29.79
N PHE A 291 33.65 -14.15 -29.60
CA PHE A 291 34.67 -14.38 -30.65
C PHE A 291 35.23 -15.80 -30.60
#